data_AF-A0A0E3PPB7-F1
#
_entry.id   AF-A0A0E3PPB7-F1
#
_cell.length_a   1.000
_cell.length_b   1.000
_cell.length_c   1.000
_cell.angle_alpha   90.00
_cell.angle_beta   90.00
_cell.angle_gamma   90.00
#
_symmetry.space_group_name_H-M   'P 1'
#
loop_
_entity.id
_entity.type
_entity.pdbx_description
1 polymer ?
#
loop_
_entity_poly.entity_id
_entity_poly.type
_entity_poly.pdbx_seq_one_letter_code
_entity_poly.pdbx_strand_id
1 'polypeptide(L)'
;MILLLTSDLLVTRISKGQIKPEYAAFDSENLELAELLIETFEQYVGKTYGGLLAELEGYEEMNYRFIRGLSQLLGRRAVVETSSAVDPSGAREAVFEACRGMALSPAERKEALQKAAKKLSISAPELEKSLWADLEKNQVLKEFDTLSPAELLRQYNISLTQTLLFRAVDLDIWITGDFQKVLWKILRSGLMYSLEDAEEETGEKEETEELKAVHLRLEGPASLFRMSERYGNSFAKLFPTLLRTKGWSLKAGILHKGYQGKRILEFTLDSSEAAFKPSSEAVRYSEALYSGLQLEETRERYKTGKKGGIGEEGGIKEEDEIGEEGGIGLAEEEAGIQEIAAEEASYDSTLEQAFGSLSLGSWKAKREPTILKAGKHAFVPDFSLQRNSLKVYLEIVGFWTPEYLEKKVEKLKEVKEPLILLINRKLKCSEKDFPAQEVIFFDKKIPANEVMKVLRKYEEKKLREEKSILQEMEIPLSGELISLAEIATEKGVLLDALKEVIAARLKKSKETEEAGTGEESEEPEKYRDYVLLENFVIHKQLLEKIDKELEKSGVVETYADAVKVFEGFGLDSSLYYPVLEELGYKVSWAGLSEEDAKVKKVRK
;
A
#
# COMPACT_ATOMS: atom_id res chain seq x y z
N MET A 1 -6.69 10.70 -7.83
CA MET A 1 -7.34 12.05 -7.76
C MET A 1 -8.78 11.92 -7.20
N ILE A 2 -9.34 12.93 -6.53
CA ILE A 2 -10.72 12.89 -5.96
C ILE A 2 -11.73 13.17 -7.08
N LEU A 3 -12.61 12.21 -7.38
CA LEU A 3 -13.61 12.31 -8.47
C LEU A 3 -15.03 12.70 -7.98
N LEU A 4 -15.33 12.62 -6.68
CA LEU A 4 -16.67 12.85 -6.12
C LEU A 4 -17.36 14.17 -6.48
N LEU A 5 -18.56 14.11 -7.07
CA LEU A 5 -19.42 15.29 -7.26
C LEU A 5 -20.00 15.77 -5.93
N THR A 6 -20.36 17.05 -5.86
CA THR A 6 -21.13 17.55 -4.72
C THR A 6 -22.52 16.91 -4.66
N SER A 7 -23.07 16.77 -3.46
CA SER A 7 -24.35 16.06 -3.26
C SER A 7 -25.56 16.72 -3.93
N ASP A 8 -25.49 18.01 -4.24
CA ASP A 8 -26.50 18.77 -4.97
C ASP A 8 -26.53 18.47 -6.48
N LEU A 9 -25.41 17.98 -7.04
CA LEU A 9 -25.28 17.56 -8.43
C LEU A 9 -25.64 16.09 -8.66
N LEU A 10 -25.85 15.32 -7.57
CA LEU A 10 -26.27 13.92 -7.66
C LEU A 10 -27.70 13.82 -8.22
N VAL A 11 -27.83 13.24 -9.42
CA VAL A 11 -29.12 12.92 -10.04
C VAL A 11 -29.37 11.41 -9.93
N THR A 12 -30.54 11.05 -9.40
CA THR A 12 -30.93 9.65 -9.20
C THR A 12 -32.37 9.43 -9.61
N ARG A 13 -32.65 8.27 -10.19
CA ARG A 13 -34.00 7.77 -10.45
C ARG A 13 -34.38 6.74 -9.39
N ILE A 14 -35.61 6.83 -8.89
CA ILE A 14 -36.14 5.91 -7.89
C ILE A 14 -37.33 5.16 -8.49
N SER A 15 -37.28 3.83 -8.46
CA SER A 15 -38.36 2.98 -8.95
C SER A 15 -38.45 1.71 -8.11
N LYS A 16 -39.66 1.33 -7.68
CA LYS A 16 -39.94 0.08 -6.94
C LYS A 16 -38.99 -0.19 -5.75
N GLY A 17 -38.60 0.84 -5.00
CA GLY A 17 -37.69 0.71 -3.86
C GLY A 17 -36.20 0.67 -4.20
N GLN A 18 -35.86 0.69 -5.49
CA GLN A 18 -34.49 0.82 -5.97
C GLN A 18 -34.14 2.26 -6.29
N ILE A 19 -32.88 2.63 -6.07
CA ILE A 19 -32.29 3.92 -6.43
C ILE A 19 -31.12 3.67 -7.37
N LYS A 20 -31.08 4.37 -8.52
CA LYS A 20 -29.97 4.31 -9.45
C LYS A 20 -29.53 5.72 -9.84
N PRO A 21 -28.22 5.99 -10.00
CA PRO A 21 -27.78 7.22 -10.62
C PRO A 21 -28.34 7.35 -12.04
N GLU A 22 -28.54 8.58 -12.48
CA GLU A 22 -28.87 8.88 -13.87
C GLU A 22 -27.56 9.01 -14.66
N TYR A 23 -27.03 7.88 -15.12
CA TYR A 23 -25.79 7.84 -15.87
C TYR A 23 -25.93 8.54 -17.23
N ALA A 24 -24.88 9.26 -17.62
CA ALA A 24 -24.72 9.78 -18.96
C ALA A 24 -24.47 8.62 -19.95
N ALA A 25 -25.13 8.67 -21.10
CA ALA A 25 -24.91 7.72 -22.17
C ALA A 25 -23.73 8.17 -23.04
N PHE A 26 -23.06 7.23 -23.69
CA PHE A 26 -22.01 7.51 -24.68
C PHE A 26 -22.63 7.74 -26.08
N ASP A 27 -23.64 8.60 -26.16
CA ASP A 27 -24.27 9.02 -27.42
C ASP A 27 -23.63 10.31 -27.96
N SER A 28 -23.92 10.64 -29.22
CA SER A 28 -23.33 11.80 -29.90
C SER A 28 -23.63 13.11 -29.17
N GLU A 29 -24.86 13.29 -28.66
CA GLU A 29 -25.28 14.51 -27.96
C GLU A 29 -24.43 14.76 -26.70
N ASN A 30 -24.24 13.73 -25.86
CA ASN A 30 -23.44 13.88 -24.64
C ASN A 30 -21.94 14.00 -24.95
N LEU A 31 -21.44 13.36 -26.00
CA LEU A 31 -20.04 13.46 -26.43
C LEU A 31 -19.72 14.84 -26.98
N GLU A 32 -20.56 15.39 -27.84
CA GLU A 32 -20.43 16.76 -28.38
C GLU A 32 -20.48 17.80 -27.25
N LEU A 33 -21.38 17.62 -26.26
CA LEU A 33 -21.43 18.50 -25.09
C LEU A 33 -20.15 18.40 -24.24
N ALA A 34 -19.65 17.18 -23.99
CA ALA A 34 -18.43 16.98 -23.23
C ALA A 34 -17.22 17.63 -23.95
N GLU A 35 -17.13 17.49 -25.27
CA GLU A 35 -16.11 18.12 -26.11
C GLU A 35 -16.18 19.65 -26.02
N LEU A 36 -17.37 20.24 -26.21
CA LEU A 36 -17.56 21.69 -26.10
C LEU A 36 -17.02 22.23 -24.76
N LEU A 37 -17.29 21.54 -23.66
CA LEU A 37 -16.79 21.94 -22.35
C LEU A 37 -15.26 21.81 -22.26
N ILE A 38 -14.68 20.74 -22.78
CA ILE A 38 -13.20 20.54 -22.82
C ILE A 38 -12.55 21.67 -23.63
N GLU A 39 -13.04 21.94 -24.85
CA GLU A 39 -12.53 23.02 -25.70
C GLU A 39 -12.64 24.38 -25.02
N THR A 40 -13.73 24.62 -24.30
CA THR A 40 -13.89 25.86 -23.54
C THR A 40 -12.79 26.01 -22.49
N PHE A 41 -12.43 24.95 -21.76
CA PHE A 41 -11.31 24.99 -20.81
C PHE A 41 -9.98 25.26 -21.52
N GLU A 42 -9.71 24.61 -22.66
CA GLU A 42 -8.49 24.80 -23.45
C GLU A 42 -8.35 26.23 -23.99
N GLN A 43 -9.43 26.80 -24.53
CA GLN A 43 -9.46 28.16 -25.05
C GLN A 43 -9.29 29.24 -23.96
N TYR A 44 -9.57 28.91 -22.69
CA TYR A 44 -9.44 29.82 -21.56
C TYR A 44 -8.10 29.70 -20.82
N VAL A 45 -7.18 28.84 -21.26
CA VAL A 45 -5.80 28.84 -20.78
C VAL A 45 -5.15 30.21 -21.04
N GLY A 46 -4.61 30.82 -19.98
CA GLY A 46 -4.08 32.18 -19.97
C GLY A 46 -5.12 33.29 -19.77
N LYS A 47 -6.43 32.97 -19.69
CA LYS A 47 -7.52 33.92 -19.44
C LYS A 47 -8.01 33.84 -17.98
N THR A 48 -8.91 34.76 -17.60
CA THR A 48 -9.47 34.77 -16.24
C THR A 48 -10.42 33.60 -16.02
N TYR A 49 -10.27 32.95 -14.87
CA TYR A 49 -11.11 31.82 -14.47
C TYR A 49 -12.58 32.22 -14.30
N GLY A 50 -12.87 33.46 -13.87
CA GLY A 50 -14.24 33.96 -13.84
C GLY A 50 -14.87 34.17 -15.22
N GLY A 51 -14.05 34.41 -16.26
CA GLY A 51 -14.54 34.44 -17.64
C GLY A 51 -14.98 33.05 -18.10
N LEU A 52 -14.16 32.03 -17.78
CA LEU A 52 -14.51 30.63 -18.03
C LEU A 52 -15.81 30.24 -17.30
N LEU A 53 -15.94 30.56 -16.01
CA LEU A 53 -17.17 30.27 -15.26
C LEU A 53 -18.41 30.92 -15.88
N ALA A 54 -18.30 32.15 -16.37
CA ALA A 54 -19.41 32.85 -17.03
C ALA A 54 -19.78 32.21 -18.38
N GLU A 55 -18.80 31.75 -19.15
CA GLU A 55 -19.04 31.01 -20.40
C GLU A 55 -19.76 29.67 -20.12
N LEU A 56 -19.28 28.92 -19.12
CA LEU A 56 -19.86 27.65 -18.71
C LEU A 56 -21.29 27.80 -18.18
N GLU A 57 -21.59 28.89 -17.44
CA GLU A 57 -22.95 29.24 -17.02
C GLU A 57 -23.88 29.46 -18.23
N GLY A 58 -23.35 29.96 -19.35
CA GLY A 58 -24.09 30.15 -20.60
C GLY A 58 -24.59 28.86 -21.23
N TYR A 59 -23.94 27.72 -20.97
CA TYR A 59 -24.35 26.42 -21.50
C TYR A 59 -25.46 25.74 -20.66
N GLU A 60 -25.77 26.23 -19.45
CA GLU A 60 -26.64 25.55 -18.48
C GLU A 60 -28.14 25.46 -18.85
N GLU A 61 -28.57 26.01 -20.01
CA GLU A 61 -29.98 26.22 -20.36
C GLU A 61 -30.85 24.94 -20.41
N MET A 62 -30.27 23.77 -20.71
CA MET A 62 -31.04 22.52 -20.84
C MET A 62 -30.83 21.53 -19.68
N ASN A 63 -29.61 21.40 -19.15
CA ASN A 63 -29.31 20.43 -18.09
C ASN A 63 -28.19 20.92 -17.15
N TYR A 64 -28.50 21.93 -16.33
CA TYR A 64 -27.52 22.57 -15.43
C TYR A 64 -26.75 21.59 -14.53
N ARG A 65 -27.38 20.50 -14.05
CA ARG A 65 -26.70 19.55 -13.14
C ARG A 65 -25.65 18.73 -13.87
N PHE A 66 -25.95 18.32 -15.09
CA PHE A 66 -25.02 17.56 -15.90
C PHE A 66 -23.82 18.42 -16.29
N ILE A 67 -24.06 19.62 -16.82
CA ILE A 67 -23.02 20.56 -17.24
C ILE A 67 -22.16 20.97 -16.04
N ARG A 68 -22.75 21.38 -14.92
CA ARG A 68 -21.97 21.67 -13.70
C ARG A 68 -21.17 20.47 -13.21
N GLY A 69 -21.71 19.26 -13.35
CA GLY A 69 -21.01 18.04 -13.00
C GLY A 69 -19.76 17.82 -13.84
N LEU A 70 -19.87 17.93 -15.16
CA LEU A 70 -18.74 17.83 -16.09
C LEU A 70 -17.72 18.96 -15.85
N SER A 71 -18.18 20.21 -15.73
CA SER A 71 -17.35 21.37 -15.43
C SER A 71 -16.60 21.24 -14.11
N GLN A 72 -17.22 20.64 -13.08
CA GLN A 72 -16.55 20.39 -11.80
C GLN A 72 -15.41 19.38 -11.94
N LEU A 73 -15.56 18.36 -12.79
CA LEU A 73 -14.52 17.37 -13.06
C LEU A 73 -13.37 17.99 -13.86
N LEU A 74 -13.67 18.76 -14.91
CA LEU A 74 -12.69 19.50 -15.69
C LEU A 74 -11.93 20.53 -14.83
N GLY A 75 -12.64 21.25 -13.95
CA GLY A 75 -12.06 22.21 -13.02
C GLY A 75 -11.02 21.60 -12.06
N ARG A 76 -11.06 20.29 -11.79
CA ARG A 76 -10.03 19.61 -10.98
C ARG A 76 -8.75 19.30 -11.74
N ARG A 77 -8.83 19.33 -13.07
CA ARG A 77 -7.71 19.16 -14.00
C ARG A 77 -7.12 20.51 -14.42
N ALA A 78 -7.67 21.61 -13.91
CA ALA A 78 -7.20 22.96 -14.13
C ALA A 78 -6.27 23.43 -12.99
N VAL A 79 -5.17 24.08 -13.35
CA VAL A 79 -4.29 24.78 -12.42
C VAL A 79 -4.59 26.27 -12.51
N VAL A 80 -5.17 26.82 -11.45
CA VAL A 80 -5.53 28.23 -11.37
C VAL A 80 -4.52 28.97 -10.49
N GLU A 81 -4.01 30.11 -10.97
CA GLU A 81 -2.99 30.89 -10.26
C GLU A 81 -3.36 32.37 -10.11
N THR A 82 -2.83 32.99 -9.06
CA THR A 82 -2.98 34.43 -8.82
C THR A 82 -1.94 35.21 -9.62
N SER A 83 -2.35 35.80 -10.74
CA SER A 83 -1.50 36.68 -11.55
C SER A 83 -1.50 38.12 -10.99
N SER A 84 -0.55 38.44 -10.12
CA SER A 84 -0.40 39.78 -9.52
C SER A 84 1.05 40.28 -9.54
N ALA A 85 1.24 41.60 -9.63
CA ALA A 85 2.57 42.21 -9.58
C ALA A 85 3.09 42.36 -8.14
N VAL A 86 2.16 42.42 -7.18
CA VAL A 86 2.40 42.52 -5.73
C VAL A 86 1.36 41.70 -5.00
N ASP A 87 1.67 41.30 -3.76
CA ASP A 87 0.73 40.60 -2.90
C ASP A 87 -0.63 41.35 -2.80
N PRO A 88 -1.76 40.71 -3.16
CA PRO A 88 -3.08 41.36 -3.17
C PRO A 88 -3.54 41.88 -1.80
N SER A 89 -3.13 41.24 -0.70
CA SER A 89 -3.44 41.73 0.65
C SER A 89 -2.69 43.02 0.95
N GLY A 90 -1.37 43.03 0.72
CA GLY A 90 -0.53 44.23 0.87
C GLY A 90 -0.92 45.37 -0.08
N ALA A 91 -1.37 45.05 -1.29
CA ALA A 91 -1.91 46.03 -2.23
C ALA A 91 -3.14 46.76 -1.66
N ARG A 92 -4.10 46.02 -1.10
CA ARG A 92 -5.31 46.59 -0.49
C ARG A 92 -4.98 47.41 0.75
N GLU A 93 -4.09 46.93 1.61
CA GLU A 93 -3.63 47.65 2.79
C GLU A 93 -3.02 49.01 2.42
N ALA A 94 -2.12 49.03 1.43
CA ALA A 94 -1.48 50.26 0.96
C ALA A 94 -2.48 51.28 0.41
N VAL A 95 -3.52 50.82 -0.32
CA VAL A 95 -4.58 51.70 -0.85
C VAL A 95 -5.46 52.24 0.27
N PHE A 96 -5.88 51.41 1.23
CA PHE A 96 -6.73 51.86 2.34
C PHE A 96 -6.00 52.83 3.28
N GLU A 97 -4.71 52.60 3.54
CA GLU A 97 -3.87 53.53 4.29
C GLU A 97 -3.70 54.87 3.56
N ALA A 98 -3.45 54.83 2.24
CA ALA A 98 -3.29 56.03 1.42
C ALA A 98 -4.57 56.88 1.34
N CYS A 99 -5.74 56.24 1.43
CA CYS A 99 -7.04 56.90 1.37
C CYS A 99 -7.47 57.55 2.69
N ARG A 100 -6.91 57.10 3.84
CA ARG A 100 -7.28 57.58 5.20
C ARG A 100 -8.80 57.57 5.47
N GLY A 101 -9.51 56.56 4.95
CA GLY A 101 -10.96 56.47 4.99
C GLY A 101 -11.53 55.95 3.67
N MET A 102 -12.68 56.47 3.25
CA MET A 102 -13.32 56.12 1.97
C MET A 102 -13.14 57.28 0.97
N ALA A 103 -12.72 56.98 -0.26
CA ALA A 103 -12.71 57.97 -1.33
C ALA A 103 -14.16 58.29 -1.73
N LEU A 104 -14.55 59.55 -1.63
CA LEU A 104 -15.90 60.04 -1.98
C LEU A 104 -15.94 60.66 -3.38
N SER A 105 -14.78 60.88 -4.00
CA SER A 105 -14.67 61.39 -5.38
C SER A 105 -13.69 60.58 -6.25
N PRO A 106 -13.86 60.59 -7.59
CA PRO A 106 -12.90 59.97 -8.51
C PRO A 106 -11.48 60.54 -8.40
N ALA A 107 -11.35 61.82 -8.02
CA ALA A 107 -10.06 62.47 -7.81
C ALA A 107 -9.34 61.91 -6.57
N GLU A 108 -10.05 61.75 -5.46
CA GLU A 108 -9.54 61.12 -4.23
C GLU A 108 -9.13 59.67 -4.47
N ARG A 109 -9.95 58.90 -5.22
CA ARG A 109 -9.60 57.51 -5.62
C ARG A 109 -8.28 57.49 -6.38
N LYS A 110 -8.14 58.35 -7.40
CA LYS A 110 -6.94 58.40 -8.24
C LYS A 110 -5.70 58.77 -7.43
N GLU A 111 -5.83 59.74 -6.52
CA GLU A 111 -4.72 60.15 -5.64
C GLU A 111 -4.29 59.01 -4.70
N ALA A 112 -5.24 58.32 -4.07
CA ALA A 112 -4.96 57.19 -3.18
C ALA A 112 -4.24 56.05 -3.90
N LEU A 113 -4.71 55.68 -5.10
CA LEU A 113 -4.07 54.65 -5.94
C LEU A 113 -2.67 55.04 -6.37
N GLN A 114 -2.45 56.31 -6.76
CA GLN A 114 -1.11 56.79 -7.11
C GLN A 114 -0.14 56.77 -5.92
N LYS A 115 -0.60 57.17 -4.73
CA LYS A 115 0.22 57.10 -3.50
C LYS A 115 0.58 55.68 -3.14
N ALA A 116 -0.38 54.77 -3.19
CA ALA A 116 -0.16 53.35 -2.91
C ALA A 116 0.76 52.69 -3.95
N ALA A 117 0.57 52.99 -5.24
CA ALA A 117 1.41 52.46 -6.32
C ALA A 117 2.86 52.92 -6.18
N LYS A 118 3.06 54.21 -5.82
CA LYS A 118 4.38 54.76 -5.52
C LYS A 118 5.03 54.08 -4.29
N LYS A 119 4.25 53.80 -3.23
CA LYS A 119 4.74 53.09 -2.03
C LYS A 119 5.21 51.67 -2.36
N LEU A 120 4.49 50.99 -3.26
CA LEU A 120 4.77 49.61 -3.68
C LEU A 120 5.71 49.49 -4.88
N SER A 121 6.21 50.60 -5.41
CA SER A 121 7.12 50.66 -6.58
C SER A 121 6.57 49.99 -7.86
N ILE A 122 5.26 50.09 -8.07
CA ILE A 122 4.57 49.59 -9.27
C ILE A 122 3.74 50.70 -9.92
N SER A 123 3.23 50.46 -11.14
CA SER A 123 2.31 51.41 -11.77
C SER A 123 0.90 51.34 -11.17
N ALA A 124 0.14 52.43 -11.25
CA ALA A 124 -1.26 52.45 -10.77
C ALA A 124 -2.16 51.40 -11.47
N PRO A 125 -2.04 51.15 -12.79
CA PRO A 125 -2.77 50.06 -13.44
C PRO A 125 -2.39 48.66 -12.93
N GLU A 126 -1.10 48.40 -12.69
CA GLU A 126 -0.65 47.12 -12.11
C GLU A 126 -1.14 46.93 -10.68
N LEU A 127 -1.18 48.01 -9.89
CA LEU A 127 -1.77 48.00 -8.56
C LEU A 127 -3.25 47.67 -8.64
N GLU A 128 -4.01 48.37 -9.49
CA GLU A 128 -5.45 48.14 -9.65
C GLU A 128 -5.75 46.69 -10.05
N LYS A 129 -4.94 46.09 -10.95
CA LYS A 129 -5.05 44.68 -11.31
C LYS A 129 -4.73 43.75 -10.14
N SER A 130 -3.75 44.11 -9.30
CA SER A 130 -3.29 43.28 -8.18
C SER A 130 -4.24 43.30 -6.97
N LEU A 131 -5.07 44.34 -6.80
CA LEU A 131 -5.94 44.51 -5.62
C LEU A 131 -6.87 43.33 -5.32
N TRP A 132 -7.36 42.68 -6.37
CA TRP A 132 -8.36 41.62 -6.28
C TRP A 132 -7.96 40.38 -7.08
N ALA A 133 -6.67 40.25 -7.43
CA ALA A 133 -6.17 39.13 -8.22
C ALA A 133 -6.28 37.78 -7.49
N ASP A 134 -6.37 37.80 -6.15
CA ASP A 134 -6.56 36.63 -5.29
C ASP A 134 -8.00 36.10 -5.27
N LEU A 135 -8.99 36.87 -5.75
CA LEU A 135 -10.36 36.39 -5.88
C LEU A 135 -10.46 35.36 -7.01
N GLU A 136 -11.12 34.23 -6.76
CA GLU A 136 -11.27 33.11 -7.71
C GLU A 136 -11.68 33.55 -9.13
N LYS A 137 -12.61 34.51 -9.25
CA LYS A 137 -13.06 35.04 -10.55
C LYS A 137 -11.98 35.80 -11.34
N ASN A 138 -10.98 36.35 -10.65
CA ASN A 138 -9.91 37.15 -11.23
C ASN A 138 -8.59 36.38 -11.39
N GLN A 139 -8.50 35.19 -10.81
CA GLN A 139 -7.38 34.29 -11.00
C GLN A 139 -7.30 33.85 -12.47
N VAL A 140 -6.13 33.38 -12.91
CA VAL A 140 -5.87 32.98 -14.28
C VAL A 140 -5.78 31.47 -14.36
N LEU A 141 -6.41 30.88 -15.36
CA LEU A 141 -6.22 29.47 -15.68
C LEU A 141 -4.83 29.31 -16.32
N LYS A 142 -3.88 28.73 -15.59
CA LYS A 142 -2.48 28.61 -16.03
C LYS A 142 -2.28 27.42 -16.97
N GLU A 143 -2.75 26.27 -16.52
CA GLU A 143 -2.58 24.98 -17.19
C GLU A 143 -3.88 24.20 -17.07
N PHE A 144 -4.16 23.37 -18.07
CA PHE A 144 -5.31 22.48 -18.08
C PHE A 144 -4.88 21.14 -18.64
N ASP A 145 -5.09 20.08 -17.86
CA ASP A 145 -4.83 18.71 -18.25
C ASP A 145 -6.08 18.13 -18.93
N THR A 146 -6.00 17.95 -20.24
CA THR A 146 -7.15 17.57 -21.07
C THR A 146 -7.55 16.10 -20.87
N LEU A 147 -8.70 15.73 -21.43
CA LEU A 147 -9.29 14.39 -21.32
C LEU A 147 -10.15 14.12 -22.56
N SER A 148 -10.27 12.87 -23.00
CA SER A 148 -11.22 12.56 -24.08
C SER A 148 -12.66 12.75 -23.60
N PRO A 149 -13.60 13.19 -24.48
CA PRO A 149 -15.01 13.31 -24.14
C PRO A 149 -15.61 12.03 -23.56
N ALA A 150 -15.27 10.87 -24.12
CA ALA A 150 -15.74 9.58 -23.64
C ALA A 150 -15.24 9.27 -22.22
N GLU A 151 -13.98 9.58 -21.91
CA GLU A 151 -13.44 9.39 -20.57
C GLU A 151 -14.03 10.41 -19.57
N LEU A 152 -14.37 11.63 -20.01
CA LEU A 152 -15.08 12.60 -19.16
C LEU A 152 -16.45 12.07 -18.72
N LEU A 153 -17.24 11.54 -19.66
CA LEU A 153 -18.54 10.93 -19.37
C LEU A 153 -18.40 9.70 -18.45
N ARG A 154 -17.39 8.88 -18.68
CA ARG A 154 -17.08 7.74 -17.80
C ARG A 154 -16.75 8.21 -16.39
N GLN A 155 -15.89 9.22 -16.24
CA GLN A 155 -15.56 9.79 -14.93
C GLN A 155 -16.79 10.42 -14.25
N TYR A 156 -17.67 11.06 -15.01
CA TYR A 156 -18.96 11.57 -14.51
C TYR A 156 -19.82 10.45 -13.92
N ASN A 157 -19.98 9.34 -14.64
CA ASN A 157 -20.74 8.18 -14.17
C ASN A 157 -20.13 7.57 -12.90
N ILE A 158 -18.80 7.40 -12.86
CA ILE A 158 -18.08 6.93 -11.66
C ILE A 158 -18.35 7.86 -10.48
N SER A 159 -18.25 9.17 -10.71
CA SER A 159 -18.42 10.19 -9.68
C SER A 159 -19.84 10.21 -9.12
N LEU A 160 -20.86 10.03 -9.97
CA LEU A 160 -22.25 9.88 -9.53
C LEU A 160 -22.43 8.67 -8.62
N THR A 161 -21.88 7.51 -8.99
CA THR A 161 -21.95 6.30 -8.15
C THR A 161 -21.23 6.51 -6.82
N GLN A 162 -20.03 7.11 -6.84
CA GLN A 162 -19.29 7.46 -5.64
C GLN A 162 -20.09 8.38 -4.71
N THR A 163 -20.69 9.44 -5.25
CA THR A 163 -21.50 10.40 -4.47
C THR A 163 -22.77 9.74 -3.93
N LEU A 164 -23.35 8.75 -4.63
CA LEU A 164 -24.46 7.94 -4.10
C LEU A 164 -24.00 7.05 -2.94
N LEU A 165 -22.87 6.36 -3.09
CA LEU A 165 -22.29 5.46 -2.08
C LEU A 165 -21.89 6.19 -0.78
N PHE A 166 -21.63 7.50 -0.83
CA PHE A 166 -21.47 8.31 0.38
C PHE A 166 -22.69 8.29 1.31
N ARG A 167 -23.86 7.98 0.77
CA ARG A 167 -25.12 7.87 1.51
C ARG A 167 -25.44 6.43 1.90
N ALA A 168 -24.54 5.49 1.66
CA ALA A 168 -24.73 4.09 2.00
C ALA A 168 -24.71 3.87 3.51
N VAL A 169 -25.60 3.01 3.99
CA VAL A 169 -25.66 2.44 5.34
C VAL A 169 -24.82 1.16 5.39
N ASP A 170 -24.79 0.43 4.29
CA ASP A 170 -24.04 -0.81 4.10
C ASP A 170 -23.72 -0.99 2.60
N LEU A 171 -22.75 -1.84 2.31
CA LEU A 171 -22.38 -2.27 0.96
C LEU A 171 -21.93 -3.72 0.99
N ASP A 172 -22.67 -4.58 0.31
CA ASP A 172 -22.32 -5.96 -0.01
C ASP A 172 -21.66 -6.00 -1.40
N ILE A 173 -20.54 -6.72 -1.51
CA ILE A 173 -19.79 -6.93 -2.76
C ILE A 173 -19.51 -8.41 -2.89
N TRP A 174 -19.92 -9.00 -4.00
CA TRP A 174 -19.56 -10.36 -4.38
C TRP A 174 -18.50 -10.29 -5.47
N ILE A 175 -17.41 -11.03 -5.30
CA ILE A 175 -16.29 -11.05 -6.25
C ILE A 175 -15.91 -12.49 -6.55
N THR A 176 -15.75 -12.80 -7.84
CA THR A 176 -15.22 -14.08 -8.33
C THR A 176 -13.82 -13.86 -8.90
N GLY A 177 -12.81 -14.59 -8.41
CA GLY A 177 -11.41 -14.44 -8.87
C GLY A 177 -10.58 -13.41 -8.08
N ASP A 178 -9.97 -12.43 -8.74
CA ASP A 178 -8.97 -11.48 -8.19
C ASP A 178 -9.53 -10.49 -7.14
N PHE A 179 -9.99 -11.00 -6.00
CA PHE A 179 -10.55 -10.22 -4.89
C PHE A 179 -9.48 -9.63 -3.98
N GLN A 180 -8.25 -10.16 -4.01
CA GLN A 180 -7.16 -9.75 -3.12
C GLN A 180 -6.86 -8.25 -3.25
N LYS A 181 -6.83 -7.71 -4.46
CA LYS A 181 -6.62 -6.27 -4.71
C LYS A 181 -7.69 -5.40 -4.05
N VAL A 182 -8.96 -5.79 -4.15
CA VAL A 182 -10.08 -5.06 -3.55
C VAL A 182 -10.02 -5.18 -2.03
N LEU A 183 -9.77 -6.37 -1.49
CA LEU A 183 -9.60 -6.61 -0.06
C LEU A 183 -8.46 -5.78 0.53
N TRP A 184 -7.31 -5.72 -0.13
CA TRP A 184 -6.19 -4.89 0.30
C TRP A 184 -6.53 -3.41 0.27
N LYS A 185 -7.28 -2.94 -0.74
CA LYS A 185 -7.76 -1.57 -0.77
C LYS A 185 -8.69 -1.25 0.41
N ILE A 186 -9.57 -2.18 0.78
CA ILE A 186 -10.47 -2.06 1.94
C ILE A 186 -9.68 -1.94 3.24
N LEU A 187 -8.73 -2.86 3.44
CA LEU A 187 -7.84 -2.89 4.60
C LEU A 187 -7.08 -1.58 4.74
N ARG A 188 -6.42 -1.14 3.66
CA ARG A 188 -5.64 0.11 3.66
C ARG A 188 -6.47 1.37 3.86
N SER A 189 -7.73 1.29 3.48
CA SER A 189 -8.66 2.40 3.62
C SER A 189 -9.26 2.48 5.04
N GLY A 190 -8.91 1.54 5.93
CA GLY A 190 -9.44 1.45 7.29
C GLY A 190 -10.95 1.22 7.32
N LEU A 191 -11.50 0.59 6.27
CA LEU A 191 -12.93 0.38 6.15
C LEU A 191 -13.39 -0.75 7.05
N MET A 192 -14.60 -0.60 7.61
CA MET A 192 -15.18 -1.63 8.45
C MET A 192 -15.80 -2.69 7.57
N TYR A 193 -15.24 -3.89 7.58
CA TYR A 193 -15.66 -4.97 6.71
C TYR A 193 -15.85 -6.31 7.46
N SER A 194 -16.62 -7.18 6.84
CA SER A 194 -16.69 -8.61 7.11
C SER A 194 -16.52 -9.38 5.81
N LEU A 195 -15.71 -10.43 5.86
CA LEU A 195 -15.46 -11.33 4.74
C LEU A 195 -16.06 -12.71 5.06
N GLU A 196 -16.90 -13.20 4.16
CA GLU A 196 -17.56 -14.51 4.19
C GLU A 196 -17.19 -15.29 2.91
N ASP A 197 -17.05 -16.61 3.03
CA ASP A 197 -16.85 -17.51 1.89
C ASP A 197 -18.17 -17.67 1.13
N ALA A 198 -18.15 -17.49 -0.19
CA ALA A 198 -19.35 -17.54 -1.02
C ALA A 198 -19.71 -18.96 -1.50
N GLU A 199 -18.83 -19.97 -1.34
CA GLU A 199 -19.03 -21.32 -1.89
C GLU A 199 -19.70 -22.33 -0.92
N GLU A 200 -20.00 -21.98 0.34
CA GLU A 200 -20.57 -22.94 1.32
C GLU A 200 -22.05 -23.32 1.09
N GLU A 201 -22.81 -22.68 0.19
CA GLU A 201 -24.21 -23.07 -0.08
C GLU A 201 -24.36 -24.31 -0.98
N THR A 202 -23.33 -24.71 -1.72
CA THR A 202 -23.38 -25.89 -2.62
C THR A 202 -22.40 -26.96 -2.14
N GLY A 203 -22.91 -27.90 -1.34
CA GLY A 203 -22.14 -28.86 -0.55
C GLY A 203 -21.35 -29.95 -1.31
N GLU A 204 -20.37 -29.58 -2.12
CA GLU A 204 -19.35 -30.51 -2.61
C GLU A 204 -17.95 -29.92 -2.41
N LYS A 205 -17.15 -30.58 -1.56
CA LYS A 205 -15.78 -30.19 -1.19
C LYS A 205 -14.79 -30.59 -2.29
N GLU A 206 -14.02 -29.63 -2.80
CA GLU A 206 -12.62 -29.85 -3.13
C GLU A 206 -11.77 -29.16 -2.06
N GLU A 207 -10.87 -29.92 -1.41
CA GLU A 207 -9.87 -29.38 -0.48
C GLU A 207 -8.79 -28.63 -1.28
N THR A 208 -9.13 -27.44 -1.79
CA THR A 208 -8.15 -26.46 -2.26
C THR A 208 -8.17 -25.29 -1.29
N GLU A 209 -7.02 -24.95 -0.71
CA GLU A 209 -6.84 -23.88 0.29
C GLU A 209 -7.11 -22.44 -0.23
N GLU A 210 -7.53 -22.28 -1.49
CA GLU A 210 -7.74 -20.99 -2.14
C GLU A 210 -9.24 -20.67 -2.31
N LEU A 211 -9.69 -19.57 -1.70
CA LEU A 211 -11.03 -19.01 -1.89
C LEU A 211 -11.21 -18.57 -3.35
N LYS A 212 -12.19 -19.12 -4.08
CA LYS A 212 -12.46 -18.74 -5.49
C LYS A 212 -13.51 -17.63 -5.63
N ALA A 213 -14.40 -17.51 -4.66
CA ALA A 213 -15.42 -16.47 -4.60
C ALA A 213 -15.60 -15.96 -3.15
N VAL A 214 -15.80 -14.65 -3.00
CA VAL A 214 -15.93 -14.02 -1.69
C VAL A 214 -17.11 -13.07 -1.62
N HIS A 215 -17.73 -13.00 -0.43
CA HIS A 215 -18.72 -11.99 -0.07
C HIS A 215 -18.11 -11.02 0.95
N LEU A 216 -17.93 -9.78 0.53
CA LEU A 216 -17.45 -8.68 1.33
C LEU A 216 -18.61 -7.77 1.73
N ARG A 217 -18.84 -7.60 3.02
CA ARG A 217 -19.83 -6.66 3.55
C ARG A 217 -19.15 -5.53 4.30
N LEU A 218 -19.43 -4.30 3.90
CA LEU A 218 -18.85 -3.09 4.46
C LEU A 218 -19.92 -2.27 5.19
N GLU A 219 -19.55 -1.66 6.31
CA GLU A 219 -20.40 -0.64 6.96
C GLU A 219 -20.28 0.68 6.21
N GLY A 220 -21.42 1.25 5.83
CA GLY A 220 -21.49 2.46 5.03
C GLY A 220 -21.31 3.73 5.86
N PRO A 221 -20.91 4.86 5.26
CA PRO A 221 -20.66 6.11 5.99
C PRO A 221 -21.88 6.65 6.75
N ALA A 222 -23.10 6.30 6.32
CA ALA A 222 -24.35 6.74 6.95
C ALA A 222 -24.75 5.90 8.18
N SER A 223 -24.09 4.76 8.46
CA SER A 223 -24.32 3.97 9.67
C SER A 223 -23.55 4.50 10.89
N LEU A 224 -22.49 5.28 10.68
CA LEU A 224 -21.58 5.70 11.73
C LEU A 224 -22.13 6.90 12.53
N PHE A 225 -22.17 6.75 13.87
CA PHE A 225 -22.65 7.78 14.82
C PHE A 225 -21.94 9.15 14.69
N ARG A 226 -20.72 9.17 14.15
CA ARG A 226 -20.02 10.37 13.72
C ARG A 226 -19.59 10.19 12.27
N MET A 227 -20.28 10.87 11.36
CA MET A 227 -19.86 10.99 9.97
C MET A 227 -18.45 11.59 9.94
N SER A 228 -17.45 10.81 9.54
CA SER A 228 -16.17 11.38 9.15
C SER A 228 -16.15 11.41 7.62
N GLU A 229 -16.04 12.62 7.05
CA GLU A 229 -15.85 12.79 5.60
C GLU A 229 -14.65 11.96 5.10
N ARG A 230 -13.66 11.73 5.97
CA ARG A 230 -12.53 10.84 5.72
C ARG A 230 -12.95 9.39 5.42
N TYR A 231 -13.79 8.79 6.27
CA TYR A 231 -14.30 7.43 6.03
C TYR A 231 -15.16 7.36 4.77
N GLY A 232 -16.05 8.35 4.57
CA GLY A 232 -16.86 8.44 3.35
C GLY A 232 -16.01 8.49 2.08
N ASN A 233 -14.96 9.31 2.09
CA ASN A 233 -14.01 9.43 0.97
C ASN A 233 -13.31 8.10 0.68
N SER A 234 -12.80 7.43 1.72
CA SER A 234 -12.19 6.11 1.62
C SER A 234 -13.17 5.06 1.05
N PHE A 235 -14.41 5.07 1.53
CA PHE A 235 -15.45 4.13 1.09
C PHE A 235 -15.79 4.29 -0.39
N ALA A 236 -15.98 5.53 -0.85
CA ALA A 236 -16.29 5.78 -2.26
C ALA A 236 -15.11 5.49 -3.21
N LYS A 237 -13.87 5.65 -2.74
CA LYS A 237 -12.66 5.30 -3.51
C LYS A 237 -12.48 3.79 -3.73
N LEU A 238 -13.27 2.96 -3.06
CA LEU A 238 -13.31 1.52 -3.34
C LEU A 238 -13.89 1.24 -4.74
N PHE A 239 -14.88 2.01 -5.17
CA PHE A 239 -15.64 1.73 -6.39
C PHE A 239 -14.78 1.71 -7.67
N PRO A 240 -13.88 2.69 -7.93
CA PRO A 240 -12.95 2.61 -9.07
C PRO A 240 -12.03 1.38 -9.04
N THR A 241 -11.66 0.90 -7.85
CA THR A 241 -10.85 -0.31 -7.72
C THR A 241 -11.66 -1.55 -8.12
N LEU A 242 -12.93 -1.59 -7.70
CA LEU A 242 -13.86 -2.65 -8.06
C LEU A 242 -14.12 -2.72 -9.57
N LEU A 243 -14.24 -1.56 -10.25
CA LEU A 243 -14.43 -1.51 -11.71
C LEU A 243 -13.33 -2.19 -12.52
N ARG A 244 -12.11 -2.30 -11.96
CA ARG A 244 -10.96 -2.98 -12.60
C ARG A 244 -10.95 -4.49 -12.37
N THR A 245 -11.73 -4.98 -11.42
CA THR A 245 -11.86 -6.42 -11.14
C THR A 245 -12.85 -7.05 -12.10
N LYS A 246 -12.60 -8.29 -12.54
CA LYS A 246 -13.54 -9.06 -13.35
C LYS A 246 -14.52 -9.78 -12.44
N GLY A 247 -15.78 -9.91 -12.87
CA GLY A 247 -16.76 -10.78 -12.19
C GLY A 247 -17.14 -10.31 -10.78
N TRP A 248 -17.61 -9.06 -10.66
CA TRP A 248 -18.16 -8.52 -9.41
C TRP A 248 -19.65 -8.14 -9.55
N SER A 249 -20.35 -8.17 -8.41
CA SER A 249 -21.64 -7.51 -8.20
C SER A 249 -21.64 -6.82 -6.85
N LEU A 250 -22.45 -5.77 -6.70
CA LEU A 250 -22.61 -5.06 -5.44
C LEU A 250 -24.07 -4.73 -5.17
N LYS A 251 -24.38 -4.59 -3.89
CA LYS A 251 -25.66 -4.13 -3.36
C LYS A 251 -25.41 -3.20 -2.18
N ALA A 252 -26.05 -2.04 -2.16
CA ALA A 252 -25.92 -1.08 -1.09
C ALA A 252 -27.29 -0.59 -0.58
N GLY A 253 -27.45 -0.51 0.74
CA GLY A 253 -28.55 0.19 1.36
C GLY A 253 -28.29 1.71 1.40
N ILE A 254 -29.01 2.50 0.62
CA ILE A 254 -28.82 3.96 0.51
C ILE A 254 -29.81 4.72 1.40
N LEU A 255 -29.30 5.57 2.28
CA LEU A 255 -30.12 6.48 3.10
C LEU A 255 -30.67 7.63 2.25
N HIS A 256 -31.94 7.51 1.89
CA HIS A 256 -32.68 8.52 1.15
C HIS A 256 -33.53 9.38 2.09
N LYS A 257 -33.41 10.70 1.95
CA LYS A 257 -34.22 11.69 2.67
C LYS A 257 -35.21 12.30 1.68
N GLY A 258 -36.45 11.84 1.71
CA GLY A 258 -37.53 12.39 0.89
C GLY A 258 -38.50 13.23 1.72
N TYR A 259 -39.54 13.75 1.07
CA TYR A 259 -40.60 14.52 1.74
C TYR A 259 -41.35 13.73 2.83
N GLN A 260 -41.44 12.40 2.66
CA GLN A 260 -42.10 11.49 3.62
C GLN A 260 -41.19 11.01 4.75
N GLY A 261 -39.96 11.52 4.84
CA GLY A 261 -38.98 11.16 5.86
C GLY A 261 -37.78 10.36 5.33
N LYS A 262 -37.09 9.68 6.25
CA LYS A 262 -35.90 8.87 5.94
C LYS A 262 -36.32 7.43 5.63
N ARG A 263 -35.80 6.88 4.54
CA ARG A 263 -35.94 5.46 4.20
C ARG A 263 -34.66 4.93 3.58
N ILE A 264 -34.45 3.63 3.67
CA ILE A 264 -33.36 2.94 2.99
C ILE A 264 -33.89 2.45 1.64
N LEU A 265 -33.16 2.78 0.57
CA LEU A 265 -33.43 2.30 -0.79
C LEU A 265 -32.30 1.38 -1.23
N GLU A 266 -32.60 0.43 -2.10
CA GLU A 266 -31.59 -0.52 -2.58
C GLU A 266 -30.90 0.02 -3.84
N PHE A 267 -29.58 0.00 -3.86
CA PHE A 267 -28.78 0.23 -5.06
C PHE A 267 -28.06 -1.07 -5.43
N THR A 268 -28.21 -1.53 -6.66
CA THR A 268 -27.51 -2.72 -7.18
C THR A 268 -26.77 -2.37 -8.46
N LEU A 269 -25.61 -3.00 -8.64
CA LEU A 269 -24.75 -2.81 -9.80
C LEU A 269 -23.88 -4.06 -10.00
N ASP A 270 -23.51 -4.36 -11.23
CA ASP A 270 -22.60 -5.47 -11.53
C ASP A 270 -21.63 -5.12 -12.66
N SER A 271 -20.65 -5.99 -12.85
CA SER A 271 -19.59 -5.83 -13.85
C SER A 271 -20.07 -5.75 -15.31
N SER A 272 -21.34 -6.03 -15.61
CA SER A 272 -21.92 -5.91 -16.95
C SER A 272 -22.37 -4.49 -17.29
N GLU A 273 -22.46 -3.58 -16.30
CA GLU A 273 -22.97 -2.22 -16.50
C GLU A 273 -22.23 -1.46 -17.61
N ALA A 274 -22.98 -1.00 -18.61
CA ALA A 274 -22.45 -0.34 -19.80
C ALA A 274 -22.03 1.11 -19.53
N ALA A 275 -22.60 1.75 -18.51
CA ALA A 275 -22.30 3.15 -18.15
C ALA A 275 -20.83 3.44 -17.82
N PHE A 276 -20.01 2.40 -17.57
CA PHE A 276 -18.57 2.53 -17.27
C PHE A 276 -17.66 2.03 -18.39
N LYS A 277 -18.24 1.59 -19.52
CA LYS A 277 -17.54 1.01 -20.66
C LYS A 277 -17.82 1.86 -21.90
N PRO A 278 -16.92 2.80 -22.25
CA PRO A 278 -17.01 3.53 -23.50
C PRO A 278 -17.10 2.55 -24.67
N SER A 279 -18.01 2.77 -25.61
CA SER A 279 -18.09 1.93 -26.80
C SER A 279 -16.84 2.17 -27.67
N SER A 280 -16.44 1.16 -28.45
CA SER A 280 -15.34 1.33 -29.43
C SER A 280 -15.63 2.45 -30.42
N GLU A 281 -16.91 2.68 -30.73
CA GLU A 281 -17.37 3.80 -31.56
C GLU A 281 -17.22 5.15 -30.85
N ALA A 282 -17.55 5.26 -29.56
CA ALA A 282 -17.34 6.50 -28.79
C ALA A 282 -15.85 6.83 -28.62
N VAL A 283 -15.00 5.82 -28.43
CA VAL A 283 -13.54 5.98 -28.37
C VAL A 283 -13.02 6.46 -29.74
N ARG A 284 -13.39 5.79 -30.83
CA ARG A 284 -12.99 6.20 -32.18
C ARG A 284 -13.52 7.57 -32.57
N TYR A 285 -14.74 7.91 -32.19
CA TYR A 285 -15.32 9.23 -32.39
C TYR A 285 -14.49 10.29 -31.66
N SER A 286 -14.12 10.03 -30.41
CA SER A 286 -13.23 10.93 -29.66
C SER A 286 -11.83 11.06 -30.29
N GLU A 287 -11.27 9.99 -30.85
CA GLU A 287 -9.98 9.99 -31.55
C GLU A 287 -10.04 10.71 -32.92
N ALA A 288 -11.14 10.55 -33.66
CA ALA A 288 -11.36 11.18 -34.96
C ALA A 288 -11.55 12.70 -34.84
N LEU A 289 -12.24 13.15 -33.79
CA LEU A 289 -12.39 14.57 -33.48
C LEU A 289 -11.05 15.21 -33.07
N TYR A 290 -10.29 14.54 -32.19
CA TYR A 290 -8.95 14.96 -31.77
C TYR A 290 -7.97 15.10 -32.95
N SER A 291 -8.03 14.18 -33.92
CA SER A 291 -7.15 14.18 -35.10
C SER A 291 -7.61 15.13 -36.21
N GLY A 292 -8.92 15.39 -36.35
CA GLY A 292 -9.48 16.34 -37.31
C GLY A 292 -9.03 17.80 -37.06
N LEU A 293 -8.85 18.17 -35.79
CA LEU A 293 -8.47 19.53 -35.37
C LEU A 293 -7.01 19.90 -35.68
N GLN A 294 -6.06 18.96 -35.63
CA GLN A 294 -4.67 19.22 -36.04
C GLN A 294 -4.51 19.54 -37.53
N LEU A 295 -5.43 19.02 -38.36
CA LEU A 295 -5.45 19.28 -39.81
C LEU A 295 -6.07 20.63 -40.17
N GLU A 296 -6.94 21.19 -39.33
CA GLU A 296 -7.53 22.52 -39.56
C GLU A 296 -6.62 23.66 -39.04
N GLU A 297 -5.95 23.50 -37.90
CA GLU A 297 -4.94 24.47 -37.42
C GLU A 297 -3.71 24.60 -38.34
N THR A 298 -3.42 23.55 -39.12
CA THR A 298 -2.36 23.59 -40.16
C THR A 298 -2.84 24.23 -41.46
N ARG A 299 -4.14 24.22 -41.77
CA ARG A 299 -4.71 24.86 -42.96
C ARG A 299 -4.90 26.37 -42.83
N GLU A 300 -5.17 26.88 -41.62
CA GLU A 300 -5.26 28.34 -41.40
C GLU A 300 -3.89 29.04 -41.35
N ARG A 301 -2.79 28.30 -41.18
CA ARG A 301 -1.43 28.86 -41.12
C ARG A 301 -0.74 29.07 -42.48
N TYR A 302 -1.35 28.69 -43.60
CA TYR A 302 -0.77 28.84 -44.94
C TYR A 302 -1.70 29.57 -45.94
N LYS A 303 -2.11 30.79 -45.60
CA LYS A 303 -2.51 31.79 -46.60
C LYS A 303 -1.85 33.14 -46.36
N THR A 304 -0.53 33.19 -46.43
CA THR A 304 0.19 34.45 -46.70
C THR A 304 1.54 34.16 -47.36
N GLY A 305 1.67 34.52 -48.63
CA GLY A 305 2.94 35.00 -49.18
C GLY A 305 3.84 34.02 -49.96
N LYS A 306 3.76 34.16 -51.29
CA LYS A 306 4.86 34.51 -52.22
C LYS A 306 5.39 33.44 -53.19
N LYS A 307 5.34 33.87 -54.45
CA LYS A 307 5.73 33.29 -55.74
C LYS A 307 7.20 32.82 -55.88
N GLY A 308 7.34 31.80 -56.75
CA GLY A 308 8.54 31.43 -57.53
C GLY A 308 9.11 30.09 -57.07
N GLY A 309 9.38 29.07 -57.88
CA GLY A 309 9.31 28.83 -59.31
C GLY A 309 10.21 27.62 -59.58
N ILE A 310 9.81 26.71 -60.51
CA ILE A 310 10.60 25.61 -61.11
C ILE A 310 10.95 24.49 -60.09
N GLY A 311 10.53 23.23 -60.19
CA GLY A 311 10.31 22.35 -61.33
C GLY A 311 11.30 21.19 -61.19
N GLU A 312 10.84 19.98 -60.86
CA GLU A 312 11.33 18.69 -61.39
C GLU A 312 10.68 17.48 -60.70
N GLU A 313 10.49 16.46 -61.53
CA GLU A 313 9.80 15.20 -61.29
C GLU A 313 10.60 14.23 -60.42
N GLY A 314 9.90 13.34 -59.71
CA GLY A 314 10.52 12.18 -59.06
C GLY A 314 9.50 11.39 -58.27
N GLY A 315 8.91 10.37 -58.89
CA GLY A 315 7.91 9.49 -58.28
C GLY A 315 8.45 8.72 -57.08
N ILE A 316 7.63 8.59 -56.05
CA ILE A 316 7.84 7.71 -54.91
C ILE A 316 6.85 6.56 -55.03
N LYS A 317 7.40 5.35 -55.00
CA LYS A 317 6.70 4.08 -54.91
C LYS A 317 6.01 3.98 -53.55
N GLU A 318 4.79 3.45 -53.56
CA GLU A 318 4.11 2.88 -52.41
C GLU A 318 5.01 1.83 -51.73
N GLU A 319 5.28 2.03 -50.45
CA GLU A 319 5.57 0.94 -49.52
C GLU A 319 4.61 1.10 -48.34
N ASP A 320 3.75 0.09 -48.19
CA ASP A 320 2.81 -0.10 -47.09
C ASP A 320 3.58 -0.28 -45.77
N GLU A 321 3.56 0.73 -44.91
CA GLU A 321 3.84 0.54 -43.48
C GLU A 321 2.51 0.41 -42.74
N ILE A 322 2.19 -0.84 -42.37
CA ILE A 322 1.18 -1.18 -41.38
C ILE A 322 1.69 -0.66 -40.03
N GLY A 323 1.22 0.53 -39.64
CA GLY A 323 1.45 1.11 -38.32
C GLY A 323 0.63 0.38 -37.25
N GLU A 324 1.32 -0.11 -36.22
CA GLU A 324 0.76 -0.78 -35.05
C GLU A 324 -0.24 0.13 -34.29
N GLU A 325 -1.50 -0.30 -34.22
CA GLU A 325 -2.48 0.15 -33.24
C GLU A 325 -2.05 -0.36 -31.84
N GLY A 326 -1.57 0.51 -30.93
CA GLY A 326 -1.19 0.04 -29.59
C GLY A 326 -0.77 1.06 -28.53
N GLY A 327 -0.89 2.37 -28.78
CA GLY A 327 -0.21 3.38 -27.95
C GLY A 327 -0.88 3.80 -26.63
N ILE A 328 -2.21 3.77 -26.53
CA ILE A 328 -2.91 4.50 -25.45
C ILE A 328 -3.29 3.59 -24.27
N GLY A 329 -3.72 2.35 -24.53
CA GLY A 329 -4.14 1.42 -23.48
C GLY A 329 -3.01 0.97 -22.54
N LEU A 330 -1.78 0.86 -23.05
CA LEU A 330 -0.61 0.44 -22.27
C LEU A 330 -0.15 1.52 -21.29
N ALA A 331 -0.24 2.80 -21.67
CA ALA A 331 0.17 3.92 -20.82
C ALA A 331 -0.75 4.11 -19.61
N GLU A 332 -2.06 3.86 -19.76
CA GLU A 332 -3.03 3.91 -18.65
C GLU A 332 -2.91 2.70 -17.72
N GLU A 333 -2.65 1.51 -18.27
CA GLU A 333 -2.35 0.32 -17.47
C GLU A 333 -1.05 0.51 -16.69
N GLU A 334 0.01 1.04 -17.30
CA GLU A 334 1.29 1.33 -16.65
C GLU A 334 1.20 2.45 -15.60
N ALA A 335 0.48 3.55 -15.88
CA ALA A 335 0.24 4.61 -14.90
C ALA A 335 -0.62 4.12 -13.71
N GLY A 336 -1.61 3.27 -13.99
CA GLY A 336 -2.40 2.58 -12.97
C GLY A 336 -1.57 1.60 -12.15
N ILE A 337 -0.66 0.84 -12.78
CA ILE A 337 0.28 -0.08 -12.11
C ILE A 337 1.25 0.71 -11.23
N GLN A 338 1.75 1.86 -11.67
CA GLN A 338 2.62 2.74 -10.87
C GLN A 338 1.87 3.40 -9.70
N GLU A 339 0.62 3.85 -9.88
CA GLU A 339 -0.20 4.39 -8.78
C GLU A 339 -0.53 3.29 -7.75
N ILE A 340 -0.80 2.05 -8.19
CA ILE A 340 -1.02 0.89 -7.33
C ILE A 340 0.25 0.50 -6.58
N ALA A 341 1.41 0.44 -7.25
CA ALA A 341 2.70 0.13 -6.63
C ALA A 341 3.13 1.22 -5.62
N ALA A 342 2.85 2.50 -5.91
CA ALA A 342 3.07 3.60 -4.97
C ALA A 342 2.12 3.55 -3.77
N GLU A 343 0.86 3.14 -3.97
CA GLU A 343 -0.10 2.85 -2.88
C GLU A 343 0.25 1.58 -2.09
N GLU A 344 0.97 0.61 -2.67
CA GLU A 344 1.46 -0.61 -1.99
C GLU A 344 2.52 -0.35 -0.92
N ALA A 345 3.25 0.76 -1.03
CA ALA A 345 4.29 1.15 -0.08
C ALA A 345 3.83 2.05 1.08
N SER A 346 2.56 2.52 1.09
CA SER A 346 2.05 3.46 2.11
C SER A 346 1.43 2.73 3.32
N TYR A 347 1.68 3.25 4.52
CA TYR A 347 1.01 2.81 5.75
C TYR A 347 -0.34 3.48 5.94
N ASP A 348 -1.30 2.79 6.56
CA ASP A 348 -2.71 3.19 6.60
C ASP A 348 -3.00 4.04 7.84
N SER A 349 -2.18 3.84 8.87
CA SER A 349 -2.09 4.72 10.02
C SER A 349 -0.65 5.04 10.40
N THR A 350 -0.49 6.19 11.06
CA THR A 350 0.77 6.54 11.73
C THR A 350 1.23 5.48 12.74
N LEU A 351 0.30 4.67 13.28
CA LEU A 351 0.59 3.59 14.21
C LEU A 351 1.21 2.38 13.50
N GLU A 352 0.66 1.96 12.36
CA GLU A 352 1.25 0.90 11.56
C GLU A 352 2.59 1.30 10.97
N GLN A 353 2.75 2.56 10.53
CA GLN A 353 4.03 3.08 10.09
C GLN A 353 5.06 3.02 11.20
N ALA A 354 4.67 3.49 12.39
CA ALA A 354 5.53 3.40 13.55
C ALA A 354 5.90 1.93 13.84
N PHE A 355 4.93 1.01 13.79
CA PHE A 355 5.17 -0.41 14.05
C PHE A 355 6.09 -1.06 13.02
N GLY A 356 5.83 -0.86 11.73
CA GLY A 356 6.62 -1.44 10.65
C GLY A 356 8.09 -0.98 10.66
N SER A 357 8.37 0.18 11.27
CA SER A 357 9.72 0.68 11.48
C SER A 357 10.41 0.17 12.77
N LEU A 358 9.71 -0.58 13.64
CA LEU A 358 10.29 -1.07 14.89
C LEU A 358 11.26 -2.22 14.64
N SER A 359 12.41 -2.16 15.31
CA SER A 359 13.31 -3.30 15.41
C SER A 359 12.81 -4.27 16.49
N LEU A 360 12.48 -5.50 16.08
CA LEU A 360 12.05 -6.59 16.96
C LEU A 360 13.16 -7.64 17.14
N GLY A 361 14.42 -7.18 17.15
CA GLY A 361 15.59 -8.06 17.22
C GLY A 361 15.73 -8.93 15.97
N SER A 362 15.69 -10.25 16.14
CA SER A 362 15.79 -11.25 15.07
C SER A 362 14.45 -11.52 14.36
N TRP A 363 13.34 -10.96 14.84
CA TRP A 363 12.04 -11.06 14.18
C TRP A 363 11.93 -10.04 13.05
N LYS A 364 11.48 -10.51 11.89
CA LYS A 364 11.17 -9.67 10.73
C LYS A 364 9.66 -9.43 10.68
N ALA A 365 9.24 -8.19 10.82
CA ALA A 365 7.86 -7.80 10.56
C ALA A 365 7.68 -7.62 9.05
N LYS A 366 6.74 -8.37 8.47
CA LYS A 366 6.31 -8.20 7.08
C LYS A 366 4.86 -7.78 7.05
N ARG A 367 4.55 -6.79 6.23
CA ARG A 367 3.16 -6.52 5.81
C ARG A 367 2.78 -7.62 4.84
N GLU A 368 1.95 -8.54 5.31
CA GLU A 368 1.42 -9.61 4.49
C GLU A 368 0.01 -9.88 5.00
N PRO A 369 -1.03 -9.34 4.33
CA PRO A 369 -2.42 -9.62 4.64
C PRO A 369 -2.75 -11.08 4.25
N THR A 370 -2.18 -12.04 4.99
CA THR A 370 -2.50 -13.46 4.89
C THR A 370 -3.92 -13.66 5.40
N ILE A 371 -4.76 -14.33 4.62
CA ILE A 371 -6.13 -14.62 5.05
C ILE A 371 -6.08 -15.81 6.03
N LEU A 372 -6.50 -15.58 7.26
CA LEU A 372 -6.66 -16.60 8.30
C LEU A 372 -8.12 -17.08 8.33
N LYS A 373 -8.30 -18.39 8.48
CA LYS A 373 -9.63 -18.98 8.60
C LYS A 373 -10.15 -18.80 10.03
N ALA A 374 -11.32 -18.17 10.17
CA ALA A 374 -12.01 -17.92 11.43
C ALA A 374 -13.44 -18.50 11.34
N GLY A 375 -13.52 -19.83 11.47
CA GLY A 375 -14.77 -20.58 11.25
C GLY A 375 -15.29 -20.42 9.82
N LYS A 376 -16.48 -19.80 9.69
CA LYS A 376 -17.11 -19.45 8.40
C LYS A 376 -16.68 -18.08 7.84
N HIS A 377 -15.89 -17.34 8.62
CA HIS A 377 -15.39 -16.04 8.24
C HIS A 377 -13.90 -16.12 7.94
N ALA A 378 -13.41 -15.13 7.23
CA ALA A 378 -11.98 -14.90 7.09
C ALA A 378 -11.55 -13.67 7.90
N PHE A 379 -10.33 -13.73 8.42
CA PHE A 379 -9.69 -12.67 9.18
C PHE A 379 -8.35 -12.32 8.53
N VAL A 380 -8.05 -11.02 8.42
CA VAL A 380 -6.80 -10.57 7.80
C VAL A 380 -6.04 -9.71 8.82
N PRO A 381 -4.85 -10.14 9.27
CA PRO A 381 -4.01 -9.40 10.20
C PRO A 381 -3.19 -8.31 9.49
N ASP A 382 -2.88 -7.23 10.21
CA ASP A 382 -2.03 -6.13 9.72
C ASP A 382 -0.58 -6.55 9.42
N PHE A 383 0.00 -7.44 10.24
CA PHE A 383 1.40 -7.87 10.12
C PHE A 383 1.58 -9.37 10.34
N SER A 384 2.58 -9.94 9.68
CA SER A 384 3.18 -11.21 10.07
C SER A 384 4.58 -10.99 10.63
N LEU A 385 4.85 -11.57 11.79
CA LEU A 385 6.13 -11.55 12.47
C LEU A 385 6.79 -12.91 12.24
N GLN A 386 7.91 -12.89 11.53
CA GLN A 386 8.61 -14.11 11.09
C GLN A 386 9.99 -14.20 11.71
N ARG A 387 10.33 -15.39 12.23
CA ARG A 387 11.69 -15.77 12.64
C ARG A 387 11.87 -17.26 12.37
N ASN A 388 12.77 -17.61 11.46
CA ASN A 388 12.97 -19.00 11.01
C ASN A 388 11.62 -19.63 10.57
N SER A 389 11.25 -20.80 11.10
CA SER A 389 9.95 -21.45 10.84
C SER A 389 8.80 -20.92 11.71
N LEU A 390 9.02 -19.91 12.58
CA LEU A 390 7.95 -19.30 13.37
C LEU A 390 7.28 -18.16 12.60
N LYS A 391 5.95 -18.21 12.56
CA LYS A 391 5.09 -17.15 12.07
C LYS A 391 4.06 -16.84 13.16
N VAL A 392 4.02 -15.58 13.60
CA VAL A 392 3.03 -15.04 14.54
C VAL A 392 2.38 -13.84 13.88
N TYR A 393 1.05 -13.78 13.87
CA TYR A 393 0.31 -12.67 13.29
C TYR A 393 0.11 -11.55 14.31
N LEU A 394 -0.07 -10.32 13.84
CA LEU A 394 -0.32 -9.17 14.69
C LEU A 394 -1.36 -8.24 14.05
N GLU A 395 -2.27 -7.76 14.89
CA GLU A 395 -3.35 -6.85 14.51
C GLU A 395 -3.33 -5.59 15.39
N ILE A 396 -3.43 -4.41 14.78
CA ILE A 396 -3.49 -3.12 15.47
C ILE A 396 -4.93 -2.59 15.50
N VAL A 397 -5.57 -2.73 16.66
CA VAL A 397 -6.93 -2.27 16.89
C VAL A 397 -6.92 -0.81 17.33
N GLY A 398 -7.06 0.09 16.35
CA GLY A 398 -7.01 1.56 16.53
C GLY A 398 -8.36 2.22 16.86
N PHE A 399 -9.29 2.26 15.90
CA PHE A 399 -10.54 3.04 15.97
C PHE A 399 -11.73 2.25 15.46
N TRP A 400 -12.71 1.98 16.33
CA TRP A 400 -13.89 1.17 15.99
C TRP A 400 -15.13 1.58 16.78
N THR A 401 -16.31 1.24 16.26
CA THR A 401 -17.59 1.31 17.00
C THR A 401 -17.68 0.12 17.97
N PRO A 402 -18.43 0.24 19.10
CA PRO A 402 -18.67 -0.88 19.99
C PRO A 402 -19.23 -2.12 19.27
N GLU A 403 -20.19 -1.92 18.38
CA GLU A 403 -20.86 -2.99 17.64
C GLU A 403 -19.91 -3.70 16.66
N TYR A 404 -19.01 -2.95 16.02
CA TYR A 404 -17.97 -3.55 15.18
C TYR A 404 -16.96 -4.34 16.02
N LEU A 405 -16.53 -3.77 17.14
CA LEU A 405 -15.56 -4.42 18.03
C LEU A 405 -16.11 -5.76 18.53
N GLU A 406 -17.39 -5.83 18.89
CA GLU A 406 -18.07 -7.07 19.28
C GLU A 406 -18.01 -8.13 18.17
N LYS A 407 -18.39 -7.80 16.93
CA LYS A 407 -18.30 -8.73 15.79
C LYS A 407 -16.86 -9.18 15.51
N LYS A 408 -15.89 -8.27 15.63
CA LYS A 408 -14.47 -8.58 15.43
C LYS A 408 -13.95 -9.50 16.53
N VAL A 409 -14.34 -9.27 17.78
CA VAL A 409 -14.04 -10.13 18.93
C VAL A 409 -14.57 -11.55 18.69
N GLU A 410 -15.80 -11.70 18.19
CA GLU A 410 -16.38 -13.02 17.90
C GLU A 410 -15.55 -13.78 16.85
N LYS A 411 -15.14 -13.13 15.76
CA LYS A 411 -14.28 -13.75 14.73
C LYS A 411 -12.90 -14.13 15.29
N LEU A 412 -12.31 -13.26 16.10
CA LEU A 412 -10.98 -13.48 16.68
C LEU A 412 -10.93 -14.66 17.66
N LYS A 413 -12.08 -15.09 18.21
CA LYS A 413 -12.17 -16.30 19.03
C LYS A 413 -12.03 -17.58 18.22
N GLU A 414 -12.30 -17.55 16.92
CA GLU A 414 -12.26 -18.72 16.03
C GLU A 414 -10.94 -18.86 15.25
N VAL A 415 -10.07 -17.83 15.29
CA VAL A 415 -8.72 -17.87 14.69
C VAL A 415 -7.84 -18.83 15.49
N LYS A 416 -7.27 -19.83 14.82
CA LYS A 416 -6.45 -20.88 15.46
C LYS A 416 -4.96 -20.52 15.47
N GLU A 417 -4.53 -19.67 14.56
CA GLU A 417 -3.16 -19.26 14.37
C GLU A 417 -2.69 -18.33 15.51
N PRO A 418 -1.39 -18.33 15.86
CA PRO A 418 -0.84 -17.40 16.84
C PRO A 418 -1.08 -15.93 16.43
N LEU A 419 -1.86 -15.19 17.22
CA LEU A 419 -2.22 -13.80 16.93
C LEU A 419 -2.05 -12.90 18.17
N ILE A 420 -1.35 -11.78 17.97
CA ILE A 420 -1.16 -10.72 18.96
C ILE A 420 -2.08 -9.56 18.63
N LEU A 421 -2.89 -9.11 19.59
CA LEU A 421 -3.78 -7.96 19.45
C LEU A 421 -3.20 -6.74 20.15
N LEU A 422 -2.87 -5.69 19.40
CA LEU A 422 -2.50 -4.40 19.95
C LEU A 422 -3.74 -3.50 20.04
N ILE A 423 -4.17 -3.18 21.26
CA ILE A 423 -5.43 -2.46 21.47
C ILE A 423 -5.18 -1.08 22.10
N ASN A 424 -5.74 -0.03 21.51
CA ASN A 424 -5.68 1.29 22.12
C ASN A 424 -6.52 1.34 23.41
N ARG A 425 -5.95 1.76 24.54
CA ARG A 425 -6.64 1.88 25.85
C ARG A 425 -7.86 2.79 25.86
N LYS A 426 -7.97 3.68 24.86
CA LYS A 426 -9.15 4.53 24.69
C LYS A 426 -10.39 3.74 24.25
N LEU A 427 -10.23 2.50 23.79
CA LEU A 427 -11.32 1.60 23.44
C LEU A 427 -11.88 0.94 24.70
N LYS A 428 -13.22 0.85 24.80
CA LYS A 428 -13.92 0.26 25.96
C LYS A 428 -13.91 -1.27 25.91
N CYS A 429 -12.75 -1.89 25.98
CA CYS A 429 -12.60 -3.35 26.01
C CYS A 429 -11.52 -3.78 27.01
N SER A 430 -11.52 -5.06 27.33
CA SER A 430 -10.67 -5.69 28.34
C SER A 430 -10.06 -6.99 27.80
N GLU A 431 -9.01 -7.49 28.43
CA GLU A 431 -8.39 -8.78 28.06
C GLU A 431 -9.39 -9.94 28.08
N LYS A 432 -10.41 -9.87 28.94
CA LYS A 432 -11.44 -10.90 29.08
C LYS A 432 -12.29 -11.09 27.82
N ASP A 433 -12.34 -10.06 26.97
CA ASP A 433 -13.10 -10.11 25.73
C ASP A 433 -12.41 -11.02 24.69
N PHE A 434 -11.09 -11.25 24.84
CA PHE A 434 -10.26 -12.00 23.90
C PHE A 434 -9.56 -13.21 24.55
N PRO A 435 -10.31 -14.22 25.04
CA PRO A 435 -9.74 -15.30 25.84
C PRO A 435 -8.76 -16.21 25.08
N ALA A 436 -8.81 -16.21 23.75
CA ALA A 436 -7.98 -17.07 22.90
C ALA A 436 -6.68 -16.39 22.41
N GLN A 437 -6.51 -15.08 22.62
CA GLN A 437 -5.45 -14.29 21.98
C GLN A 437 -4.59 -13.53 23.01
N GLU A 438 -3.34 -13.25 22.67
CA GLU A 438 -2.46 -12.43 23.51
C GLU A 438 -2.76 -10.95 23.23
N VAL A 439 -3.23 -10.22 24.25
CA VAL A 439 -3.64 -8.81 24.12
C VAL A 439 -2.62 -7.88 24.77
N ILE A 440 -2.25 -6.81 24.07
CA ILE A 440 -1.37 -5.76 24.57
C ILE A 440 -2.06 -4.41 24.43
N PHE A 441 -2.31 -3.76 25.57
CA PHE A 441 -2.92 -2.43 25.61
C PHE A 441 -1.89 -1.30 25.51
N PHE A 442 -2.14 -0.32 24.63
CA PHE A 442 -1.26 0.84 24.44
C PHE A 442 -2.03 2.16 24.39
N ASP A 443 -1.36 3.28 24.64
CA ASP A 443 -1.98 4.63 24.56
C ASP A 443 -1.63 5.33 23.24
N LYS A 444 -0.48 6.03 23.21
CA LYS A 444 -0.02 6.81 22.05
C LYS A 444 1.06 6.11 21.24
N LYS A 445 1.83 5.22 21.85
CA LYS A 445 2.94 4.50 21.22
C LYS A 445 2.83 3.02 21.51
N ILE A 446 3.17 2.21 20.51
CA ILE A 446 3.16 0.76 20.62
C ILE A 446 4.34 0.30 21.50
N PRO A 447 4.10 -0.50 22.56
CA PRO A 447 5.15 -0.95 23.46
C PRO A 447 5.91 -2.14 22.88
N ALA A 448 6.97 -1.87 22.11
CA ALA A 448 7.82 -2.90 21.50
C ALA A 448 8.32 -3.96 22.50
N ASN A 449 8.64 -3.54 23.74
CA ASN A 449 9.10 -4.45 24.78
C ASN A 449 8.05 -5.48 25.19
N GLU A 450 6.77 -5.11 25.23
CA GLU A 450 5.69 -6.06 25.57
C GLU A 450 5.46 -7.03 24.42
N VAL A 451 5.52 -6.56 23.17
CA VAL A 451 5.46 -7.42 21.98
C VAL A 451 6.59 -8.46 22.02
N MET A 452 7.82 -8.02 22.33
CA MET A 452 8.97 -8.92 22.45
C MET A 452 8.81 -9.95 23.57
N LYS A 453 8.19 -9.60 24.71
CA LYS A 453 7.90 -10.57 25.78
C LYS A 453 6.94 -11.65 25.31
N VAL A 454 5.89 -11.29 24.56
CA VAL A 454 4.94 -12.26 24.01
C VAL A 454 5.61 -13.15 22.96
N LEU A 455 6.41 -12.58 22.05
CA LEU A 455 7.17 -13.35 21.07
C LEU A 455 8.12 -14.37 21.70
N ARG A 456 8.77 -14.02 22.82
CA ARG A 456 9.61 -14.95 23.59
C ARG A 456 8.82 -16.14 24.13
N LYS A 457 7.57 -15.95 24.60
CA LYS A 457 6.73 -17.08 25.04
C LYS A 457 6.45 -18.06 23.91
N TYR A 458 6.17 -17.56 22.70
CA TYR A 458 5.94 -18.40 21.53
C TYR A 458 7.21 -19.16 21.12
N GLU A 459 8.37 -18.49 21.17
CA GLU A 459 9.67 -19.11 20.94
C GLU A 459 9.95 -20.23 21.95
N GLU A 460 9.80 -19.97 23.25
CA GLU A 460 9.99 -20.98 24.32
C GLU A 460 9.02 -22.16 24.23
N LYS A 461 7.78 -21.91 23.79
CA LYS A 461 6.79 -22.97 23.56
C LYS A 461 7.24 -23.88 22.41
N LYS A 462 7.55 -23.29 21.25
CA LYS A 462 7.97 -24.07 20.07
C LYS A 462 9.30 -24.77 20.30
N LEU A 463 10.24 -24.12 20.99
CA LEU A 463 11.50 -24.73 21.40
C LEU A 463 11.28 -26.00 22.23
N ARG A 464 10.31 -26.02 23.15
CA ARG A 464 9.96 -27.21 23.94
C ARG A 464 9.31 -28.30 23.10
N GLU A 465 8.38 -27.94 22.23
CA GLU A 465 7.69 -28.88 21.32
C GLU A 465 8.70 -29.56 20.38
N GLU A 466 9.54 -28.79 19.72
CA GLU A 466 10.57 -29.31 18.80
C GLU A 466 11.62 -30.13 19.53
N LYS A 467 12.04 -29.75 20.75
CA LYS A 467 12.93 -30.59 21.57
C LYS A 467 12.34 -31.96 21.86
N SER A 468 11.04 -32.03 22.19
CA SER A 468 10.36 -33.31 22.44
C SER A 468 10.36 -34.19 21.20
N ILE A 469 10.10 -33.60 20.03
CA ILE A 469 10.11 -34.32 18.75
C ILE A 469 11.54 -34.79 18.41
N LEU A 470 12.52 -33.89 18.52
CA LEU A 470 13.92 -34.16 18.19
C LEU A 470 14.56 -35.19 19.13
N GLN A 471 14.09 -35.32 20.37
CA GLN A 471 14.55 -36.34 21.30
C GLN A 471 14.31 -37.75 20.77
N GLU A 472 13.20 -37.98 20.07
CA GLU A 472 12.79 -39.27 19.53
C GLU A 472 13.26 -39.48 18.08
N MET A 473 13.77 -38.44 17.42
CA MET A 473 14.26 -38.52 16.03
C MET A 473 15.74 -38.87 15.93
N GLU A 474 16.08 -39.75 14.99
CA GLU A 474 17.46 -39.95 14.58
C GLU A 474 18.00 -38.71 13.85
N ILE A 475 19.16 -38.22 14.29
CA ILE A 475 19.90 -37.14 13.64
C ILE A 475 21.14 -37.77 13.00
N PRO A 476 21.22 -37.86 11.66
CA PRO A 476 22.36 -38.46 11.00
C PRO A 476 23.56 -37.52 11.09
N LEU A 477 24.53 -37.85 11.95
CA LEU A 477 25.86 -37.26 11.88
C LEU A 477 26.67 -38.01 10.81
N SER A 478 26.86 -37.38 9.65
CA SER A 478 27.60 -37.93 8.52
C SER A 478 28.64 -36.93 8.06
N GLY A 479 29.91 -37.16 8.41
CA GLY A 479 31.04 -36.33 7.98
C GLY A 479 31.92 -35.85 9.13
N GLU A 480 32.98 -35.11 8.79
CA GLU A 480 33.97 -34.60 9.75
C GLU A 480 33.61 -33.23 10.33
N LEU A 481 32.86 -32.41 9.58
CA LEU A 481 32.38 -31.08 9.97
C LEU A 481 30.91 -30.96 9.56
N ILE A 482 30.02 -30.77 10.54
CA ILE A 482 28.58 -30.79 10.33
C ILE A 482 27.98 -29.47 10.81
N SER A 483 27.29 -28.76 9.93
CA SER A 483 26.58 -27.52 10.25
C SER A 483 25.20 -27.83 10.85
N LEU A 484 24.97 -27.44 12.11
CA LEU A 484 23.64 -27.55 12.72
C LEU A 484 22.62 -26.62 12.05
N ALA A 485 23.06 -25.50 11.47
CA ALA A 485 22.18 -24.58 10.75
C ALA A 485 21.58 -25.23 9.49
N GLU A 486 22.37 -26.03 8.77
CA GLU A 486 21.91 -26.77 7.59
C GLU A 486 20.89 -27.84 7.98
N ILE A 487 21.20 -28.65 9.00
CA ILE A 487 20.28 -29.69 9.51
C ILE A 487 18.98 -29.07 10.04
N ALA A 488 19.08 -27.96 10.78
CA ALA A 488 17.90 -27.26 11.30
C ALA A 488 17.01 -26.76 10.15
N THR A 489 17.61 -26.26 9.08
CA THR A 489 16.88 -25.80 7.88
C THR A 489 16.23 -26.96 7.14
N GLU A 490 16.95 -28.07 6.93
CA GLU A 490 16.43 -29.27 6.26
C GLU A 490 15.25 -29.90 7.03
N LYS A 491 15.34 -29.93 8.37
CA LYS A 491 14.30 -30.49 9.24
C LYS A 491 13.20 -29.50 9.62
N GLY A 492 13.33 -28.21 9.26
CA GLY A 492 12.35 -27.17 9.57
C GLY A 492 12.25 -26.77 11.05
N VAL A 493 13.28 -27.06 11.86
CA VAL A 493 13.30 -26.83 13.31
C VAL A 493 14.15 -25.62 13.71
N LEU A 494 13.99 -25.13 14.94
CA LEU A 494 14.85 -24.11 15.52
C LEU A 494 16.27 -24.64 15.74
N LEU A 495 17.27 -23.87 15.30
CA LEU A 495 18.69 -24.14 15.52
C LEU A 495 19.00 -24.37 17.00
N ASP A 496 18.44 -23.53 17.88
CA ASP A 496 18.66 -23.63 19.32
C ASP A 496 18.08 -24.93 19.91
N ALA A 497 16.94 -25.41 19.40
CA ALA A 497 16.36 -26.69 19.82
C ALA A 497 17.30 -27.85 19.45
N LEU A 498 17.77 -27.86 18.19
CA LEU A 498 18.68 -28.88 17.68
C LEU A 498 20.01 -28.89 18.45
N LYS A 499 20.61 -27.71 18.66
CA LYS A 499 21.87 -27.53 19.39
C LYS A 499 21.78 -28.09 20.81
N GLU A 500 20.70 -27.78 21.53
CA GLU A 500 20.50 -28.29 22.90
C GLU A 500 20.29 -29.82 22.94
N VAL A 501 19.55 -30.39 21.99
CA VAL A 501 19.36 -31.86 21.92
C VAL A 501 20.67 -32.57 21.62
N ILE A 502 21.46 -32.06 20.67
CA ILE A 502 22.78 -32.60 20.35
C ILE A 502 23.74 -32.48 21.53
N ALA A 503 23.77 -31.33 22.21
CA ALA A 503 24.58 -31.13 23.42
C ALA A 503 24.20 -32.15 24.52
N ALA A 504 22.90 -32.41 24.72
CA ALA A 504 22.42 -33.39 25.68
C ALA A 504 22.80 -34.83 25.30
N ARG A 505 22.71 -35.20 24.01
CA ARG A 505 23.13 -36.52 23.50
C ARG A 505 24.63 -36.74 23.66
N LEU A 506 25.45 -35.74 23.30
CA LEU A 506 26.90 -35.76 23.49
C LEU A 506 27.28 -35.92 24.96
N LYS A 507 26.61 -35.19 25.86
CA LYS A 507 26.87 -35.29 27.30
C LYS A 507 26.54 -36.68 27.84
N LYS A 508 25.39 -37.25 27.48
CA LYS A 508 25.02 -38.63 27.85
C LYS A 508 26.05 -39.65 27.34
N SER A 509 26.54 -39.50 26.11
CA SER A 509 27.54 -40.41 25.56
C SER A 509 28.85 -40.44 26.36
N LYS A 510 29.32 -39.27 26.84
CA LYS A 510 30.51 -39.13 27.69
C LYS A 510 30.30 -39.72 29.10
N GLU A 511 29.15 -39.46 29.73
CA GLU A 511 28.82 -40.00 31.06
C GLU A 511 28.72 -41.54 31.05
N THR A 512 28.25 -42.12 29.94
CA THR A 512 28.16 -43.59 29.78
C THR A 512 29.54 -44.24 29.59
N GLU A 513 30.48 -43.53 28.98
CA GLU A 513 31.88 -43.97 28.80
C GLU A 513 32.63 -44.01 30.15
N GLU A 514 32.43 -43.02 31.00
CA GLU A 514 33.06 -42.94 32.34
C GLU A 514 32.46 -43.94 33.35
N ALA A 515 31.18 -44.30 33.21
CA ALA A 515 30.46 -45.18 34.13
C ALA A 515 30.71 -46.69 33.91
N GLY A 516 31.30 -47.09 32.79
CA GLY A 516 31.67 -48.50 32.51
C GLY A 516 30.50 -49.49 32.39
N THR A 517 29.25 -49.03 32.36
CA THR A 517 28.05 -49.87 32.21
C THR A 517 27.65 -49.96 30.75
N GLY A 518 28.02 -51.08 30.12
CA GLY A 518 27.60 -51.43 28.76
C GLY A 518 26.13 -51.86 28.71
N GLU A 519 25.22 -50.89 28.68
CA GLU A 519 23.88 -51.13 28.12
C GLU A 519 23.94 -50.88 26.62
N GLU A 520 23.75 -51.96 25.85
CA GLU A 520 23.65 -51.99 24.39
C GLU A 520 22.44 -51.16 23.93
N SER A 521 22.63 -49.86 23.78
CA SER A 521 21.84 -49.04 22.86
C SER A 521 22.79 -48.56 21.77
N GLU A 522 22.38 -48.61 20.50
CA GLU A 522 23.23 -48.23 19.36
C GLU A 522 23.45 -46.71 19.26
N GLU A 523 22.56 -45.90 19.86
CA GLU A 523 22.58 -44.44 19.78
C GLU A 523 23.74 -43.74 20.52
N PRO A 524 24.16 -44.11 21.75
CA PRO A 524 25.20 -43.39 22.49
C PRO A 524 26.60 -43.51 21.85
N GLU A 525 26.88 -44.60 21.13
CA GLU A 525 28.22 -44.83 20.55
C GLU A 525 28.50 -43.86 19.40
N LYS A 526 27.48 -43.52 18.59
CA LYS A 526 27.61 -42.67 17.40
C LYS A 526 28.06 -41.23 17.69
N TYR A 527 27.82 -40.73 18.91
CA TYR A 527 28.14 -39.35 19.31
C TYR A 527 29.49 -39.24 20.03
N ARG A 528 30.11 -40.36 20.44
CA ARG A 528 31.36 -40.35 21.22
C ARG A 528 32.51 -39.65 20.50
N ASP A 529 32.54 -39.76 19.19
CA ASP A 529 33.64 -39.24 18.36
C ASP A 529 33.42 -37.80 17.88
N TYR A 530 32.39 -37.12 18.39
CA TYR A 530 32.07 -35.76 17.99
C TYR A 530 32.18 -34.77 19.16
N VAL A 531 32.42 -33.51 18.81
CA VAL A 531 32.45 -32.37 19.73
C VAL A 531 31.56 -31.28 19.15
N LEU A 532 30.70 -30.70 19.98
CA LEU A 532 29.89 -29.54 19.61
C LEU A 532 30.67 -28.27 19.91
N LEU A 533 31.00 -27.50 18.87
CA LEU A 533 31.62 -26.18 18.96
C LEU A 533 30.72 -25.16 18.25
N GLU A 534 30.23 -24.18 19.00
CA GLU A 534 29.25 -23.20 18.52
C GLU A 534 28.04 -23.85 17.82
N ASN A 535 27.91 -23.66 16.50
CA ASN A 535 26.80 -24.18 15.70
C ASN A 535 27.22 -25.38 14.84
N PHE A 536 28.37 -26.00 15.14
CA PHE A 536 28.93 -27.11 14.38
C PHE A 536 29.23 -28.32 15.25
N VAL A 537 29.07 -29.50 14.67
CA VAL A 537 29.47 -30.77 15.26
C VAL A 537 30.69 -31.26 14.49
N ILE A 538 31.81 -31.42 15.18
CA ILE A 538 33.12 -31.72 14.58
C ILE A 538 33.59 -33.08 15.07
N HIS A 539 34.00 -33.93 14.14
CA HIS A 539 34.58 -35.22 14.46
C HIS A 539 35.99 -35.06 15.05
N LYS A 540 36.30 -35.78 16.13
CA LYS A 540 37.62 -35.79 16.78
C LYS A 540 38.78 -36.05 15.81
N GLN A 541 38.60 -36.87 14.77
CA GLN A 541 39.62 -37.11 13.74
C GLN A 541 40.02 -35.84 12.99
N LEU A 542 39.06 -34.94 12.72
CA LEU A 542 39.36 -33.65 12.09
C LEU A 542 40.13 -32.75 13.06
N LEU A 543 39.72 -32.69 14.33
CA LEU A 543 40.45 -31.97 15.38
C LEU A 543 41.89 -32.47 15.52
N GLU A 544 42.12 -33.79 15.46
CA GLU A 544 43.47 -34.37 15.48
C GLU A 544 44.30 -34.01 14.24
N LYS A 545 43.69 -33.99 13.04
CA LYS A 545 44.38 -33.56 11.82
C LYS A 545 44.80 -32.08 11.92
N ILE A 546 43.89 -31.24 12.42
CA ILE A 546 44.15 -29.81 12.66
C ILE A 546 45.28 -29.66 13.68
N ASP A 547 45.21 -30.36 14.83
CA ASP A 547 46.23 -30.28 15.87
C ASP A 547 47.62 -30.69 15.36
N LYS A 548 47.70 -31.77 14.56
CA LYS A 548 48.95 -32.19 13.92
C LYS A 548 49.53 -31.13 12.99
N GLU A 549 48.70 -30.38 12.28
CA GLU A 549 49.18 -29.27 11.44
C GLU A 549 49.60 -28.06 12.26
N LEU A 550 48.88 -27.75 13.34
CA LEU A 550 49.26 -26.68 14.28
C LEU A 550 50.58 -27.01 15.01
N GLU A 551 50.86 -28.29 15.31
CA GLU A 551 52.08 -28.72 16.00
C GLU A 551 53.33 -28.77 15.12
N LYS A 552 53.21 -28.67 13.78
CA LYS A 552 54.38 -28.68 12.90
C LYS A 552 55.30 -27.51 13.25
N SER A 553 56.53 -27.83 13.68
CA SER A 553 57.46 -26.82 14.19
C SER A 553 57.73 -25.73 13.15
N GLY A 554 57.49 -24.46 13.54
CA GLY A 554 57.70 -23.30 12.68
C GLY A 554 56.52 -22.95 11.76
N VAL A 555 55.36 -23.62 11.88
CA VAL A 555 54.17 -23.33 11.07
C VAL A 555 53.22 -22.33 11.75
N VAL A 556 53.06 -22.38 13.08
CA VAL A 556 52.12 -21.51 13.81
C VAL A 556 52.80 -20.85 15.01
N GLU A 557 53.09 -19.56 14.91
CA GLU A 557 53.55 -18.72 16.03
C GLU A 557 52.52 -17.64 16.40
N THR A 558 51.75 -17.20 15.40
CA THR A 558 50.75 -16.14 15.51
C THR A 558 49.33 -16.65 15.25
N TYR A 559 48.31 -15.88 15.63
CA TYR A 559 46.92 -16.21 15.35
C TYR A 559 46.64 -16.20 13.85
N ALA A 560 47.24 -15.26 13.11
CA ALA A 560 47.16 -15.22 11.65
C ALA A 560 47.68 -16.51 10.98
N ASP A 561 48.71 -17.16 11.55
CA ASP A 561 49.20 -18.45 11.04
C ASP A 561 48.21 -19.58 11.31
N ALA A 562 47.55 -19.58 12.48
CA ALA A 562 46.50 -20.54 12.80
C ALA A 562 45.28 -20.37 11.87
N VAL A 563 44.90 -19.13 11.56
CA VAL A 563 43.81 -18.81 10.61
C VAL A 563 44.07 -19.46 9.24
N LYS A 564 45.29 -19.36 8.70
CA LYS A 564 45.64 -20.00 7.42
C LYS A 564 45.49 -21.51 7.45
N VAL A 565 45.83 -22.15 8.58
CA VAL A 565 45.60 -23.58 8.76
C VAL A 565 44.11 -23.88 8.73
N PHE A 566 43.29 -23.12 9.46
CA PHE A 566 41.84 -23.33 9.51
C PHE A 566 41.14 -23.11 8.16
N GLU A 567 41.55 -22.09 7.40
CA GLU A 567 41.09 -21.86 6.02
C GLU A 567 41.42 -23.06 5.12
N GLY A 568 42.60 -23.66 5.28
CA GLY A 568 43.02 -24.87 4.55
C GLY A 568 42.16 -26.11 4.84
N PHE A 569 41.54 -26.18 6.02
CA PHE A 569 40.57 -27.22 6.40
C PHE A 569 39.11 -26.83 6.10
N GLY A 570 38.86 -25.63 5.55
CA GLY A 570 37.51 -25.17 5.23
C GLY A 570 36.64 -24.84 6.45
N LEU A 571 37.26 -24.49 7.59
CA LEU A 571 36.53 -24.12 8.79
C LEU A 571 35.89 -22.74 8.66
N ASP A 572 34.67 -22.61 9.20
CA ASP A 572 34.02 -21.32 9.37
C ASP A 572 34.78 -20.45 10.38
N SER A 573 34.91 -19.15 10.09
CA SER A 573 35.62 -18.18 10.95
C SER A 573 35.13 -18.15 12.40
N SER A 574 33.85 -18.48 12.65
CA SER A 574 33.28 -18.60 13.99
C SER A 574 33.92 -19.72 14.84
N LEU A 575 34.59 -20.69 14.21
CA LEU A 575 35.17 -21.86 14.87
C LEU A 575 36.65 -21.69 15.24
N TYR A 576 37.34 -20.68 14.74
CA TYR A 576 38.80 -20.56 14.92
C TYR A 576 39.21 -20.52 16.40
N TYR A 577 38.53 -19.68 17.19
CA TYR A 577 38.74 -19.61 18.63
C TYR A 577 38.28 -20.86 19.39
N PRO A 578 37.02 -21.33 19.21
CA PRO A 578 36.53 -22.54 19.86
C PRO A 578 37.41 -23.78 19.62
N VAL A 579 37.91 -23.96 18.39
CA VAL A 579 38.78 -25.08 18.04
C VAL A 579 40.14 -24.97 18.74
N LEU A 580 40.75 -23.78 18.79
CA LEU A 580 42.00 -23.57 19.54
C LEU A 580 41.83 -23.89 21.02
N GLU A 581 40.73 -23.42 21.63
CA GLU A 581 40.45 -23.65 23.05
C GLU A 581 40.23 -25.13 23.36
N GLU A 582 39.45 -25.84 22.52
CA GLU A 582 39.21 -27.28 22.65
C GLU A 582 40.52 -28.09 22.53
N LEU A 583 41.40 -27.70 21.61
CA LEU A 583 42.73 -28.30 21.41
C LEU A 583 43.78 -27.87 22.48
N GLY A 584 43.40 -26.99 23.41
CA GLY A 584 44.27 -26.57 24.52
C GLY A 584 45.27 -25.46 24.17
N TYR A 585 45.05 -24.72 23.10
CA TYR A 585 45.83 -23.53 22.76
C TYR A 585 45.26 -22.28 23.44
N LYS A 586 46.14 -21.38 23.87
CA LYS A 586 45.77 -20.02 24.31
C LYS A 586 46.32 -18.99 23.34
N VAL A 587 45.47 -18.02 23.00
CA VAL A 587 45.85 -16.84 22.24
C VAL A 587 46.11 -15.69 23.21
N SER A 588 47.26 -15.04 23.04
CA SER A 588 47.68 -13.88 23.85
C SER A 588 47.83 -12.67 22.95
N TRP A 589 46.94 -11.69 23.12
CA TRP A 589 46.91 -10.47 22.34
C TRP A 589 47.86 -9.42 22.93
N ALA A 590 48.82 -8.94 22.14
CA ALA A 590 49.65 -7.78 22.47
C ALA A 590 49.06 -6.45 21.95
N GLY A 591 48.03 -6.51 21.10
CA GLY A 591 47.36 -5.38 20.44
C GLY A 591 46.08 -5.85 19.72
N LEU A 592 45.57 -5.05 18.77
CA LEU A 592 44.40 -5.39 17.94
C LEU A 592 44.74 -6.19 16.67
N SER A 593 46.04 -6.40 16.38
CA SER A 593 46.52 -7.10 15.19
C SER A 593 46.57 -8.61 15.42
N GLU A 594 46.01 -9.37 14.48
CA GLU A 594 46.08 -10.84 14.45
C GLU A 594 47.51 -11.36 14.24
N GLU A 595 48.37 -10.56 13.60
CA GLU A 595 49.78 -10.88 13.38
C GLU A 595 50.60 -10.77 14.67
N ASP A 596 50.16 -9.95 15.62
CA ASP A 596 50.86 -9.74 16.91
C ASP A 596 50.35 -10.68 18.01
N ALA A 597 49.26 -11.41 17.75
CA ALA A 597 48.61 -12.30 18.70
C ALA A 597 49.34 -13.65 18.74
N LYS A 598 49.97 -13.99 19.86
CA LYS A 598 50.75 -15.22 19.99
C LYS A 598 49.88 -16.39 20.39
N VAL A 599 50.00 -17.50 19.68
CA VAL A 599 49.30 -18.77 19.97
C VAL A 599 50.27 -19.72 20.66
N LYS A 600 49.87 -20.30 21.81
CA LYS A 600 50.69 -21.29 22.53
C LYS A 600 49.85 -22.45 23.03
N LYS A 601 50.33 -23.68 22.81
CA LYS A 601 49.74 -24.89 23.39
C LYS A 601 50.00 -24.92 24.89
N VAL A 602 48.95 -24.97 25.68
CA VAL A 602 49.02 -25.14 27.13
C VAL A 602 48.84 -26.63 27.40
N ARG A 603 49.89 -27.31 27.88
CA ARG A 603 49.74 -28.71 28.33
C ARG A 603 48.71 -28.73 29.47
N LYS A 604 47.60 -29.44 29.26
CA LYS A 604 46.61 -29.77 30.29
C LYS A 604 47.22 -30.72 31.32
#